data_AF-X5Q609-F1
#
_entry.id   AF-X5Q609-F1
#
_cell.length_a   1.000
_cell.length_b   1.000
_cell.length_c   1.000
_cell.angle_alpha   90.00
_cell.angle_beta   90.00
_cell.angle_gamma   90.00
#
_symmetry.space_group_name_H-M   'P 1'
#
loop_
_entity.id
_entity.type
_entity.pdbx_description
1 polymer ?
#
loop_
_entity_poly.entity_id
_entity_poly.type
_entity_poly.pdbx_seq_one_letter_code
_entity_poly.pdbx_strand_id
1 'polypeptide(L)'
;MGLDLAVFKSVSTMEREFPGYRFQRDPENGECEVIHPEDVTLTWDDVITRDWRVGNIAHIAALGELIAGLLGEGSALERMVLLSASGVGDVIEEPSFGELERELRLIESSTDPWVREFADGLVELISMARREKNPIVFV
;
A
#
# COMPACT_ATOMS: atom_id res chain seq x y z
N MET A 1 -1.70 15.40 9.08
CA MET A 1 -2.44 14.12 9.04
C MET A 1 -2.94 13.91 7.62
N GLY A 2 -2.65 12.75 7.05
CA GLY A 2 -3.05 12.34 5.71
C GLY A 2 -2.92 10.83 5.59
N LEU A 3 -3.11 10.29 4.39
CA LEU A 3 -2.97 8.88 4.10
C LEU A 3 -1.66 8.61 3.35
N ASP A 4 -0.83 7.75 3.91
CA ASP A 4 0.38 7.20 3.31
C ASP A 4 0.27 5.68 3.27
N LEU A 5 0.72 5.09 2.17
CA LEU A 5 0.72 3.64 1.97
C LEU A 5 2.11 3.19 1.54
N ALA A 6 2.52 2.01 1.99
CA ALA A 6 3.81 1.43 1.62
C ALA A 6 3.71 -0.09 1.37
N VAL A 7 4.63 -0.61 0.59
CA VAL A 7 4.90 -2.03 0.43
C VAL A 7 6.37 -2.26 0.74
N PHE A 8 6.66 -3.17 1.66
CA PHE A 8 8.02 -3.58 1.98
C PHE A 8 8.54 -4.62 0.99
N LYS A 9 9.85 -4.59 0.75
CA LYS A 9 10.58 -5.62 0.00
C LYS A 9 10.46 -6.96 0.73
N SER A 10 10.34 -8.02 -0.05
CA SER A 10 10.39 -9.39 0.46
C SER A 10 11.79 -9.75 0.94
N VAL A 11 11.88 -10.76 1.81
CA VAL A 11 13.17 -11.36 2.23
C VAL A 11 14.03 -11.71 1.01
N SER A 12 13.43 -12.29 -0.03
CA SER A 12 14.17 -12.66 -1.24
C SER A 12 14.73 -11.46 -2.02
N THR A 13 14.00 -10.33 -2.03
CA THR A 13 14.49 -9.09 -2.65
C THR A 13 15.60 -8.48 -1.79
N MET A 14 15.42 -8.44 -0.46
CA MET A 14 16.42 -7.93 0.48
C MET A 14 17.72 -8.73 0.42
N GLU A 15 17.68 -10.06 0.44
CA GLU A 15 18.88 -10.91 0.36
C GLU A 15 19.62 -10.79 -0.99
N ARG A 16 18.90 -10.39 -2.05
CA ARG A 16 19.51 -10.13 -3.37
C ARG A 16 20.22 -8.76 -3.39
N GLU A 17 19.63 -7.75 -2.77
CA GLU A 17 20.18 -6.38 -2.72
C GLU A 17 21.32 -6.23 -1.71
N PHE A 18 21.27 -7.02 -0.63
CA PHE A 18 22.28 -7.08 0.41
C PHE A 18 22.88 -8.50 0.51
N PRO A 19 23.73 -8.90 -0.46
CA PRO A 19 24.36 -10.21 -0.42
C PRO A 19 25.17 -10.41 0.86
N GLY A 20 24.85 -11.46 1.63
CA GLY A 20 25.50 -11.76 2.90
C GLY A 20 24.69 -11.33 4.14
N TYR A 21 23.61 -10.57 3.95
CA TYR A 21 22.67 -10.27 5.02
C TYR A 21 21.64 -11.40 5.14
N ARG A 22 21.06 -11.53 6.33
CA ARG A 22 19.88 -12.35 6.58
C ARG A 22 18.80 -11.49 7.19
N PHE A 23 17.58 -11.77 6.78
CA PHE A 23 16.41 -11.00 7.17
C PHE A 23 15.35 -11.88 7.79
N GLN A 24 14.62 -11.32 8.75
CA GLN A 24 13.39 -11.87 9.27
C GLN A 24 12.24 -10.95 8.86
N ARG A 25 11.19 -11.54 8.30
CA ARG A 25 9.97 -10.82 7.94
C ARG A 25 9.07 -10.72 9.17
N ASP A 26 8.61 -9.52 9.48
CA ASP A 26 7.52 -9.29 10.42
C ASP A 26 6.23 -9.93 9.88
N PRO A 27 5.56 -10.79 10.64
CA PRO A 27 4.38 -11.51 10.17
C PRO A 27 3.15 -10.61 9.94
N GLU A 28 3.05 -9.47 10.64
CA GLU A 28 1.91 -8.56 10.61
C GLU A 28 2.00 -7.59 9.42
N ASN A 29 3.12 -6.86 9.28
CA ASN A 29 3.26 -5.81 8.26
C ASN A 29 4.15 -6.22 7.07
N GLY A 30 4.92 -7.30 7.17
CA GLY A 30 5.81 -7.79 6.12
C GLY A 30 7.14 -7.04 5.99
N GLU A 31 7.45 -6.11 6.89
CA GLU A 31 8.74 -5.42 6.97
C GLU A 31 9.87 -6.42 7.26
N CYS A 32 11.06 -6.17 6.70
CA CYS A 32 12.22 -7.02 6.90
C CYS A 32 13.19 -6.41 7.91
N GLU A 33 13.42 -7.12 9.01
CA GLU A 33 14.44 -6.79 10.00
C GLU A 33 15.73 -7.56 9.71
N VAL A 34 16.89 -6.92 9.91
CA VAL A 34 18.19 -7.57 9.77
C VAL A 34 18.44 -8.46 10.99
N ILE A 35 18.72 -9.74 10.75
CA ILE A 35 19.16 -10.69 11.79
C ILE A 35 20.64 -11.05 11.64
N HIS A 36 21.26 -10.73 10.49
CA HIS A 36 22.70 -10.86 10.28
C HIS A 36 23.18 -9.89 9.19
N PRO A 37 24.33 -9.23 9.36
CA PRO A 37 25.10 -9.12 10.61
C PRO A 37 24.30 -8.42 11.71
N GLU A 38 24.63 -8.73 12.97
CA GLU A 38 24.00 -8.10 14.14
C GLU A 38 24.29 -6.59 14.17
N ASP A 39 23.42 -5.81 14.84
CA ASP A 39 23.55 -4.37 15.06
C ASP A 39 23.57 -3.48 13.79
N VAL A 40 23.11 -4.01 12.64
CA VAL A 40 22.87 -3.18 11.45
C VAL A 40 21.40 -2.76 11.39
N THR A 41 21.18 -1.45 11.32
CA THR A 41 19.88 -0.85 11.05
C THR A 41 19.83 -0.37 9.61
N LEU A 42 18.83 -0.83 8.86
CA LEU A 42 18.54 -0.33 7.53
C LEU A 42 17.63 0.89 7.60
N THR A 43 17.72 1.73 6.57
CA THR A 43 16.83 2.88 6.42
C THR A 43 15.50 2.47 5.81
N TRP A 44 14.52 3.36 5.89
CA TRP A 44 13.20 3.17 5.28
C TRP A 44 13.29 2.89 3.77
N ASP A 45 14.15 3.64 3.06
CA ASP A 45 14.38 3.47 1.61
C ASP A 45 15.03 2.12 1.26
N ASP A 46 15.78 1.54 2.20
CA ASP A 46 16.39 0.23 2.00
C ASP A 46 15.35 -0.89 2.05
N VAL A 47 14.31 -0.75 2.89
CA VAL A 47 13.32 -1.81 3.13
C VAL A 47 12.03 -1.67 2.30
N ILE A 48 11.75 -0.50 1.72
CA ILE A 48 10.54 -0.27 0.92
C ILE A 48 10.76 -0.50 -0.57
N THR A 49 9.79 -1.17 -1.20
CA THR A 49 9.75 -1.30 -2.66
C THR A 49 8.96 -0.15 -3.30
N ARG A 50 7.88 0.30 -2.63
CA ARG A 50 7.06 1.42 -3.07
C ARG A 50 6.33 2.05 -1.89
N ASP A 51 6.43 3.37 -1.77
CA ASP A 51 5.61 4.21 -0.91
C ASP A 51 4.76 5.17 -1.76
N TRP A 52 3.62 5.63 -1.23
CA TRP A 52 2.78 6.60 -1.90
C TRP A 52 1.96 7.44 -0.92
N ARG A 53 2.12 8.76 -1.03
CA ARG A 53 1.28 9.76 -0.39
C ARG A 53 -0.02 9.91 -1.18
N VAL A 54 -1.11 9.32 -0.70
CA VAL A 54 -2.43 9.45 -1.33
C VAL A 54 -2.94 10.89 -1.21
N GLY A 55 -2.77 11.50 -0.04
CA GLY A 55 -3.19 12.88 0.16
C GLY A 55 -3.29 13.30 1.62
N ASN A 56 -3.57 14.58 1.86
CA ASN A 56 -3.92 15.07 3.19
C ASN A 56 -5.39 14.76 3.52
N ILE A 57 -5.79 14.93 4.78
CA ILE A 57 -7.14 14.57 5.24
C ILE A 57 -8.28 15.22 4.43
N ALA A 58 -8.11 16.47 3.96
CA ALA A 58 -9.12 17.15 3.16
C ALA A 58 -9.20 16.56 1.74
N HIS A 59 -8.05 16.22 1.15
CA HIS A 59 -8.00 15.50 -0.12
C HIS A 59 -8.68 14.14 0.02
N ILE A 60 -8.34 13.35 1.04
CA ILE A 60 -8.93 12.01 1.25
C ILE A 60 -10.44 12.09 1.45
N ALA A 61 -10.95 13.07 2.20
CA ALA A 61 -12.39 13.28 2.36
C ALA A 61 -13.07 13.58 1.02
N ALA A 62 -12.53 14.52 0.22
CA ALA A 62 -13.09 14.87 -1.08
C ALA A 62 -13.02 13.69 -2.06
N LEU A 63 -11.91 12.94 -2.07
CA LEU A 63 -11.76 11.75 -2.88
C LEU A 63 -12.76 10.66 -2.47
N GLY A 64 -13.00 10.49 -1.17
CA GLY A 64 -14.04 9.60 -0.64
C GLY A 64 -15.43 9.91 -1.20
N GLU A 65 -15.83 11.19 -1.19
CA GLU A 65 -17.11 11.63 -1.76
C GLU A 65 -17.20 11.33 -3.27
N LEU A 66 -16.11 11.58 -4.02
CA LEU A 66 -16.05 11.30 -5.46
C LEU A 66 -16.18 9.79 -5.74
N ILE A 67 -15.45 8.96 -5.00
CA ILE A 67 -15.48 7.51 -5.15
C ILE A 67 -16.86 6.96 -4.76
N ALA A 68 -17.47 7.42 -3.68
CA ALA A 68 -18.82 7.05 -3.30
C ALA A 68 -19.86 7.46 -4.36
N GLY A 69 -19.69 8.61 -5.02
CA GLY A 69 -20.53 9.02 -6.14
C GLY A 69 -20.41 8.12 -7.38
N LEU A 70 -19.25 7.48 -7.58
CA LEU A 70 -18.98 6.60 -8.72
C LEU A 70 -19.36 5.14 -8.47
N LEU A 71 -19.12 4.65 -7.25
CA LEU A 71 -19.24 3.23 -6.90
C LEU A 71 -20.38 2.91 -5.94
N GLY A 72 -20.97 3.93 -5.32
CA GLY A 72 -21.87 3.80 -4.19
C GLY A 72 -21.13 3.78 -2.84
N GLU A 73 -21.87 4.14 -1.79
CA GLU A 73 -21.39 4.07 -0.41
C GLU A 73 -21.05 2.63 -0.01
N GLY A 74 -20.00 2.46 0.80
CA GLY A 74 -19.56 1.16 1.30
C GLY A 74 -18.75 0.34 0.30
N SER A 75 -18.24 0.96 -0.76
CA SER A 75 -17.31 0.33 -1.70
C SER A 75 -16.06 -0.22 -0.99
N ALA A 76 -15.39 -1.20 -1.58
CA ALA A 76 -14.13 -1.75 -1.08
C ALA A 76 -13.04 -0.68 -0.99
N LEU A 77 -12.93 0.19 -1.99
CA LEU A 77 -12.00 1.31 -1.99
C LEU A 77 -12.27 2.27 -0.84
N GLU A 78 -13.54 2.56 -0.57
CA GLU A 78 -13.91 3.39 0.57
C GLU A 78 -13.58 2.68 1.90
N ARG A 79 -14.10 1.47 2.12
CA ARG A 79 -14.01 0.78 3.41
C ARG A 79 -12.62 0.27 3.78
N MET A 80 -11.79 -0.09 2.80
CA MET A 80 -10.47 -0.69 3.03
C MET A 80 -9.32 0.28 2.83
N VAL A 81 -9.51 1.40 2.12
CA VAL A 81 -8.42 2.34 1.80
C VAL A 81 -8.70 3.72 2.38
N LEU A 82 -9.84 4.32 2.02
CA LEU A 82 -10.11 5.72 2.38
C LEU A 82 -10.61 5.88 3.82
N LEU A 83 -11.37 4.91 4.34
CA LEU A 83 -11.83 4.84 5.74
C LEU A 83 -10.82 4.14 6.65
N SER A 84 -10.01 3.20 6.14
CA SER A 84 -8.92 2.55 6.89
C SER A 84 -7.74 3.46 7.20
N ALA A 85 -7.79 4.74 6.79
CA ALA A 85 -6.87 5.78 7.24
C ALA A 85 -6.91 6.06 8.77
N SER A 86 -7.53 5.18 9.56
CA SER A 86 -7.68 5.28 11.01
C SER A 86 -6.49 4.77 11.81
N GLY A 87 -5.64 3.88 11.27
CA GLY A 87 -4.52 3.28 12.01
C GLY A 87 -3.23 3.20 11.20
N VAL A 88 -2.18 3.90 11.66
CA VAL A 88 -0.80 3.55 11.26
C VAL A 88 -0.53 2.11 11.67
N GLY A 89 -0.04 1.29 10.75
CA GLY A 89 0.17 -0.14 10.93
C GLY A 89 -0.98 -1.03 10.44
N ASP A 90 -2.12 -0.46 10.02
CA ASP A 90 -3.16 -1.25 9.35
C ASP A 90 -2.61 -1.85 8.05
N VAL A 91 -3.18 -2.96 7.60
CA VAL A 91 -2.71 -3.69 6.42
C VAL A 91 -3.85 -4.14 5.50
N ILE A 92 -3.56 -4.17 4.19
CA ILE A 92 -4.39 -4.80 3.17
C ILE A 92 -3.66 -6.03 2.64
N GLU A 93 -4.21 -7.20 2.94
CA GLU A 93 -3.64 -8.47 2.50
C GLU A 93 -4.11 -8.87 1.09
N GLU A 94 -3.35 -9.79 0.48
CA GLU A 94 -3.57 -10.27 -0.90
C GLU A 94 -5.01 -10.74 -1.20
N PRO A 95 -5.72 -11.46 -0.31
CA PRO A 95 -7.10 -11.88 -0.58
C PRO A 95 -8.06 -10.72 -0.87
N SER A 96 -7.77 -9.53 -0.34
CA SER A 96 -8.57 -8.33 -0.51
C SER A 96 -8.29 -7.60 -1.83
N PHE A 97 -7.12 -7.83 -2.45
CA PHE A 97 -6.73 -7.13 -3.68
C PHE A 97 -7.68 -7.40 -4.83
N GLY A 98 -8.24 -8.60 -4.93
CA GLY A 98 -9.20 -8.93 -5.98
C GLY A 98 -10.49 -8.12 -5.91
N GLU A 99 -10.89 -7.66 -4.72
CA GLU A 99 -12.06 -6.78 -4.57
C GLU A 99 -11.72 -5.34 -4.98
N LEU A 100 -10.57 -4.83 -4.55
CA LEU A 100 -10.06 -3.52 -4.94
C LEU A 100 -9.84 -3.41 -6.45
N GLU A 101 -9.21 -4.41 -7.07
CA GLU A 101 -8.96 -4.46 -8.51
C GLU A 101 -10.26 -4.43 -9.33
N ARG A 102 -11.35 -5.05 -8.83
CA ARG A 102 -12.66 -4.99 -9.50
C ARG A 102 -13.21 -3.58 -9.51
N GLU A 103 -13.12 -2.87 -8.39
CA GLU A 103 -13.61 -1.50 -8.28
C GLU A 103 -12.73 -0.50 -9.02
N LEU A 104 -11.40 -0.69 -9.00
CA LEU A 104 -10.45 0.13 -9.75
C LEU A 104 -10.77 0.13 -11.25
N ARG A 105 -11.14 -1.01 -11.82
CA ARG A 105 -11.56 -1.10 -13.24
C ARG A 105 -12.82 -0.30 -13.55
N LEU A 106 -13.68 -0.04 -12.56
CA LEU A 106 -14.89 0.76 -12.77
C LEU A 106 -14.57 2.26 -12.82
N ILE A 107 -13.45 2.68 -12.22
CA ILE A 107 -13.05 4.10 -12.13
C ILE A 107 -11.83 4.46 -12.99
N GLU A 108 -11.14 3.48 -13.58
CA GLU A 108 -9.93 3.69 -14.41
C GLU A 108 -10.17 4.65 -15.60
N SER A 109 -11.41 4.68 -16.11
CA SER A 109 -11.82 5.54 -17.22
C SER A 109 -12.33 6.93 -16.78
N SER A 110 -12.25 7.24 -15.47
CA SER A 110 -12.71 8.53 -14.94
C SER A 110 -12.00 9.71 -15.63
N THR A 111 -12.77 10.76 -15.90
CA THR A 111 -12.24 12.03 -16.43
C THR A 111 -11.70 12.93 -15.33
N ASP A 112 -12.03 12.63 -14.06
CA ASP A 112 -11.51 13.34 -12.90
C ASP A 112 -10.03 12.99 -12.66
N PRO A 113 -9.12 13.97 -12.65
CA PRO A 113 -7.69 13.72 -12.47
C PRO A 113 -7.34 13.06 -11.13
N TRP A 114 -8.03 13.41 -10.04
CA TRP A 114 -7.74 12.87 -8.71
C TRP A 114 -8.18 11.42 -8.60
N VAL A 115 -9.34 11.08 -9.19
CA VAL A 115 -9.79 9.69 -9.26
C VAL A 115 -8.82 8.84 -10.08
N ARG A 116 -8.31 9.36 -11.18
CA ARG A 116 -7.33 8.65 -12.02
C ARG A 116 -5.99 8.46 -11.32
N GLU A 117 -5.45 9.52 -10.73
CA GLU A 117 -4.22 9.44 -9.94
C GLU A 117 -4.35 8.43 -8.79
N PHE A 118 -5.50 8.43 -8.11
CA PHE A 118 -5.80 7.46 -7.07
C PHE A 118 -5.81 6.02 -7.61
N ALA A 119 -6.51 5.80 -8.74
CA ALA A 119 -6.62 4.48 -9.33
C ALA A 119 -5.24 3.95 -9.79
N ASP A 120 -4.46 4.78 -10.49
CA ASP A 120 -3.14 4.43 -10.98
C ASP A 120 -2.18 4.10 -9.83
N GLY A 121 -2.17 4.93 -8.78
CA GLY A 121 -1.32 4.73 -7.60
C GLY A 121 -1.66 3.44 -6.84
N LEU A 122 -2.94 3.13 -6.67
CA LEU A 122 -3.35 1.91 -5.98
C LEU A 122 -3.11 0.65 -6.81
N VAL A 123 -3.29 0.70 -8.14
CA VAL A 123 -2.92 -0.40 -9.05
C VAL A 123 -1.42 -0.67 -8.96
N GLU A 124 -0.59 0.38 -8.94
CA GLU A 124 0.86 0.23 -8.79
C GLU A 124 1.22 -0.45 -7.46
N LEU A 125 0.63 -0.01 -6.34
CA LEU A 125 0.86 -0.64 -5.03
C LEU A 125 0.42 -2.11 -5.00
N ILE A 126 -0.76 -2.44 -5.52
CA ILE A 126 -1.24 -3.83 -5.57
C ILE A 126 -0.28 -4.69 -6.40
N SER A 127 0.24 -4.17 -7.51
CA SER A 127 1.23 -4.86 -8.34
C SER A 127 2.52 -5.14 -7.55
N MET A 128 3.04 -4.14 -6.82
CA MET A 128 4.24 -4.30 -6.01
C MET A 128 4.02 -5.25 -4.83
N ALA A 129 2.88 -5.15 -4.15
CA ALA A 129 2.47 -6.05 -3.07
C ALA A 129 2.44 -7.51 -3.53
N ARG A 130 1.81 -7.79 -4.69
CA ARG A 130 1.79 -9.13 -5.30
C ARG A 130 3.19 -9.62 -5.65
N ARG A 131 4.03 -8.75 -6.21
CA ARG A 131 5.41 -9.09 -6.61
C ARG A 131 6.27 -9.46 -5.40
N GLU A 132 6.19 -8.68 -4.33
CA GLU A 132 6.93 -8.94 -3.09
C GLU A 132 6.22 -9.97 -2.18
N LYS A 133 5.00 -10.40 -2.53
CA LYS A 133 4.16 -11.27 -1.68
C LYS A 133 3.99 -10.69 -0.27
N ASN A 134 3.83 -9.38 -0.19
CA ASN A 134 3.68 -8.61 1.02
C ASN A 134 2.36 -7.81 1.00
N PRO A 135 1.79 -7.47 2.18
CA PRO A 135 0.62 -6.62 2.24
C PRO A 135 0.96 -5.17 1.84
N ILE A 136 -0.08 -4.37 1.62
CA ILE A 136 0.02 -2.90 1.61
C ILE A 136 -0.18 -2.43 3.05
N VAL A 137 0.69 -1.55 3.54
CA VAL A 137 0.72 -1.07 4.93
C VAL A 137 0.40 0.41 4.98
N PHE A 138 -0.39 0.85 5.96
CA PHE A 138 -0.67 2.25 6.25
C PHE A 138 0.43 2.81 7.16
N VAL A 139 1.09 3.91 6.76
CA VAL A 139 2.29 4.46 7.44
C VAL A 139 2.15 5.90 7.89
#